data_AF-A0ABD4KT35-F1
#
_entry.id   AF-A0ABD4KT35-F1
#
_cell.length_a   1.000
_cell.length_b   1.000
_cell.length_c   1.000
_cell.angle_alpha   90.00
_cell.angle_beta   90.00
_cell.angle_gamma   90.00
#
_symmetry.space_group_name_H-M   'P 1'
#
loop_
_entity.id
_entity.type
_entity.pdbx_description
1 polymer ?
#
loop_
_entity_poly.entity_id
_entity_poly.type
_entity_poly.pdbx_seq_one_letter_code
_entity_poly.pdbx_strand_id
1 'polypeptide(L)'
;SFMLKNKPGALLEQQSGSTGGRRFSVDGRLLEVLLQLAVLTKGGDLGFHTKELRVDELLTFLKERYGIFIDSLPDTDAFCESSIDVNKAFRDNLSGFKRRLREIGFYRDLSDAYVTQTVTPRYQINSKQNESMKGHSA
;
A
#
# COMPACT_ATOMS: atom_id res chain seq x y z
N SER A 1 -1.95 -16.66 9.14
CA SER A 1 -3.13 -15.98 9.72
C SER A 1 -2.78 -14.52 9.93
N PHE A 2 -3.56 -13.60 9.36
CA PHE A 2 -3.29 -12.16 9.30
C PHE A 2 -3.34 -11.46 10.67
N MET A 3 -4.08 -12.02 11.64
CA MET A 3 -4.29 -11.42 12.96
C MET A 3 -3.38 -12.02 14.06
N LEU A 4 -2.35 -12.79 13.69
CA LEU A 4 -1.38 -13.26 14.67
C LEU A 4 -0.45 -12.11 15.07
N LYS A 5 -0.09 -12.04 16.36
CA LYS A 5 0.78 -10.96 16.86
C LYS A 5 2.24 -11.27 16.55
N ASN A 6 3.00 -10.24 16.16
CA ASN A 6 4.45 -10.31 16.00
C ASN A 6 4.90 -11.46 15.08
N LYS A 7 4.12 -11.76 14.03
CA LYS A 7 4.43 -12.79 13.03
C LYS A 7 4.71 -12.16 11.67
N PRO A 8 5.64 -12.72 10.87
CA PRO A 8 5.81 -12.32 9.48
C PRO A 8 4.47 -12.46 8.72
N GLY A 9 4.14 -11.45 7.92
CA GLY A 9 2.88 -11.41 7.17
C GLY A 9 1.62 -11.10 8.01
N ALA A 10 1.75 -10.66 9.26
CA ALA A 10 0.63 -10.27 10.09
C ALA A 10 0.46 -8.76 10.23
N LEU A 11 -0.71 -8.34 10.73
CA LEU A 11 -1.12 -6.94 10.85
C LEU A 11 -1.08 -6.40 12.29
N LEU A 12 -0.71 -7.23 13.27
CA LEU A 12 -0.74 -6.87 14.68
C LEU A 12 0.65 -6.95 15.30
N GLU A 13 1.03 -5.86 15.94
CA GLU A 13 2.23 -5.78 16.75
C GLU A 13 1.83 -5.49 18.20
N GLN A 14 2.49 -6.18 19.13
CA GLN A 14 2.35 -5.93 20.55
C GLN A 14 3.75 -5.95 21.16
N GLN A 15 4.17 -4.82 21.74
CA GLN A 15 5.41 -4.74 22.48
C GLN A 15 5.35 -5.66 23.71
N SER A 16 6.48 -6.30 24.02
CA SER A 16 6.60 -7.15 25.21
C SER A 16 6.49 -6.29 26.47
N GLY A 17 5.61 -6.68 27.40
CA GLY A 17 5.36 -5.99 28.66
C GLY A 17 3.88 -5.84 28.98
N SER A 18 3.56 -5.65 30.26
CA SER A 18 2.19 -5.49 30.78
C SER A 18 1.46 -4.27 30.19
N THR A 19 2.23 -3.23 29.81
CA THR A 19 1.74 -1.95 29.27
C THR A 19 1.79 -1.85 27.74
N GLY A 20 2.21 -2.92 27.05
CA GLY A 20 2.35 -2.93 25.60
C GLY A 20 1.00 -2.91 24.89
N GLY A 21 0.52 -1.73 24.52
CA GLY A 21 -0.69 -1.56 23.71
C GLY A 21 -0.57 -2.29 22.36
N ARG A 22 -1.70 -2.84 21.88
CA ARG A 22 -1.79 -3.44 20.55
C ARG A 22 -1.86 -2.32 19.52
N ARG A 23 -1.03 -2.43 18.49
CA ARG A 23 -1.05 -1.52 17.35
C ARG A 23 -1.17 -2.30 16.07
N PHE A 24 -1.80 -1.69 15.08
CA PHE A 24 -1.73 -2.20 13.72
C PHE A 24 -0.37 -1.86 13.13
N SER A 25 0.26 -2.84 12.51
CA SER A 25 1.57 -2.72 11.87
C SER A 25 1.57 -3.61 10.64
N VAL A 26 1.88 -3.05 9.48
CA VAL A 26 1.94 -3.83 8.24
C VAL A 26 3.37 -4.36 8.10
N ASP A 27 3.54 -5.67 8.22
CA ASP A 27 4.82 -6.33 7.97
C ASP A 27 5.34 -6.04 6.56
N GLY A 28 6.66 -5.89 6.40
CA GLY A 28 7.27 -5.46 5.14
C GLY A 28 6.97 -6.42 3.97
N ARG A 29 6.93 -7.73 4.23
CA ARG A 29 6.60 -8.73 3.20
C ARG A 29 5.13 -8.68 2.81
N LEU A 30 4.24 -8.43 3.77
CA LEU A 30 2.83 -8.22 3.48
C LEU A 30 2.63 -6.94 2.66
N LEU A 31 3.26 -5.84 3.07
CA LEU A 31 3.20 -4.57 2.36
C LEU A 31 3.68 -4.75 0.91
N GLU A 32 4.80 -5.43 0.69
CA GLU A 32 5.29 -5.75 -0.64
C GLU A 32 4.25 -6.47 -1.51
N VAL A 33 3.59 -7.50 -0.99
CA VAL A 33 2.55 -8.23 -1.74
C VAL A 33 1.38 -7.31 -2.07
N LEU A 34 0.94 -6.47 -1.14
CA LEU A 34 -0.13 -5.50 -1.38
C LEU A 34 0.25 -4.51 -2.48
N LEU A 35 1.50 -4.03 -2.50
CA LEU A 35 2.00 -3.11 -3.52
C LEU A 35 2.06 -3.76 -4.90
N GLN A 36 2.53 -5.00 -4.99
CA GLN A 36 2.56 -5.75 -6.25
C GLN A 36 1.15 -5.96 -6.82
N LEU A 37 0.16 -6.17 -5.95
CA LEU A 37 -1.24 -6.25 -6.36
C LEU A 37 -1.83 -4.89 -6.73
N ALA A 38 -1.34 -3.80 -6.13
CA ALA A 38 -1.80 -2.43 -6.40
C ALA A 38 -1.34 -1.92 -7.77
N VAL A 39 -0.11 -2.24 -8.17
CA VAL A 39 0.45 -1.85 -9.49
C VAL A 39 -0.10 -2.71 -10.64
N LEU A 40 -0.81 -3.79 -10.35
CA LEU A 40 -1.32 -4.73 -11.34
C LEU A 40 -2.65 -4.24 -11.92
N THR A 41 -2.68 -4.05 -13.24
CA THR A 41 -3.87 -3.60 -13.97
C THR A 41 -4.31 -4.68 -14.96
N LYS A 42 -5.64 -4.88 -15.08
CA LYS A 42 -6.20 -5.76 -16.11
C LYS A 42 -6.03 -5.10 -17.48
N GLY A 43 -5.41 -5.81 -18.42
CA GLY A 43 -5.22 -5.42 -19.82
C GLY A 43 -6.28 -6.00 -20.76
N GLY A 44 -7.51 -6.21 -20.30
CA GLY A 44 -8.58 -6.84 -21.08
C GLY A 44 -8.34 -8.33 -21.34
N ASP A 45 -8.68 -8.81 -22.53
CA ASP A 45 -8.52 -10.22 -22.96
C ASP A 45 -7.07 -10.71 -22.97
N LEU A 46 -6.12 -9.77 -22.88
CA LEU A 46 -4.68 -10.00 -23.00
C LEU A 46 -3.99 -10.21 -21.64
N GLY A 47 -4.74 -10.36 -20.53
CA GLY A 47 -4.16 -10.65 -19.22
C GLY A 47 -3.78 -9.40 -18.42
N PHE A 48 -2.72 -9.45 -17.61
CA PHE A 48 -2.34 -8.36 -16.71
C PHE A 48 -1.13 -7.58 -17.23
N HIS A 49 -1.02 -6.31 -16.83
CA HIS A 49 0.20 -5.51 -16.99
C HIS A 49 0.45 -4.71 -15.71
N THR A 50 1.69 -4.25 -15.52
CA THR A 50 2.05 -3.44 -14.36
C THR A 50 2.27 -1.99 -14.74
N LYS A 51 1.76 -1.06 -13.94
CA LYS A 51 1.98 0.39 -14.09
C LYS A 51 2.52 1.00 -12.81
N GLU A 52 3.26 2.10 -12.92
CA GLU A 52 3.58 2.92 -11.75
C GLU A 52 2.28 3.48 -11.14
N LEU A 53 2.27 3.60 -9.81
CA LEU A 53 1.12 4.07 -9.06
C LEU A 53 1.56 5.23 -8.17
N ARG A 54 0.79 6.32 -8.14
CA ARG A 54 1.10 7.43 -7.22
C ARG A 54 0.77 7.04 -5.77
N VAL A 55 1.38 7.72 -4.80
CA VAL A 55 1.13 7.41 -3.38
C VAL A 55 -0.33 7.69 -2.98
N ASP A 56 -0.94 8.76 -3.46
CA ASP A 56 -2.37 9.06 -3.23
C ASP A 56 -3.31 8.00 -3.82
N GLU A 57 -3.02 7.53 -5.03
CA GLU A 57 -3.73 6.41 -5.66
C GLU A 57 -3.56 5.10 -4.88
N LEU A 58 -2.37 4.85 -4.32
CA LEU A 58 -2.13 3.69 -3.46
C LEU A 58 -2.95 3.76 -2.17
N LEU A 59 -3.01 4.91 -1.51
CA LEU A 59 -3.82 5.09 -0.30
C LEU A 59 -5.29 4.83 -0.60
N THR A 60 -5.78 5.35 -1.73
CA THR A 60 -7.15 5.10 -2.21
C THR A 60 -7.39 3.62 -2.48
N PHE A 61 -6.46 2.94 -3.17
CA PHE A 61 -6.56 1.51 -3.45
C PHE A 61 -6.60 0.66 -2.17
N LEU A 62 -5.76 0.97 -1.18
CA LEU A 62 -5.76 0.27 0.11
C LEU A 62 -7.06 0.48 0.89
N LYS A 63 -7.58 1.71 0.89
CA LYS A 63 -8.87 2.07 1.48
C LYS A 63 -10.01 1.31 0.82
N GLU A 64 -10.15 1.40 -0.50
CA GLU A 64 -11.30 0.87 -1.22
C GLU A 64 -11.30 -0.65 -1.33
N ARG A 65 -10.13 -1.26 -1.59
CA ARG A 65 -10.05 -2.70 -1.84
C ARG A 65 -9.96 -3.53 -0.58
N TYR A 66 -9.32 -3.02 0.47
CA TYR A 66 -9.01 -3.77 1.68
C TYR A 66 -9.54 -3.13 2.97
N GLY A 67 -10.13 -1.94 2.91
CA GLY A 67 -10.56 -1.22 4.11
C GLY A 67 -9.38 -0.78 4.99
N ILE A 68 -8.19 -0.61 4.41
CA ILE A 68 -6.99 -0.21 5.16
C ILE A 68 -6.84 1.31 5.05
N PHE A 69 -7.11 2.00 6.14
CA PHE A 69 -6.97 3.45 6.27
C PHE A 69 -5.62 3.79 6.93
N ILE A 70 -4.90 4.77 6.37
CA ILE A 70 -3.56 5.15 6.85
C ILE A 70 -3.55 6.60 7.34
N ASP A 71 -4.10 7.52 6.55
CA ASP A 71 -4.07 8.97 6.77
C ASP A 71 -5.46 9.59 7.01
N SER A 72 -6.47 8.74 7.15
CA SER A 72 -7.87 9.12 7.32
C SER A 72 -8.62 8.09 8.15
N LEU A 73 -9.87 8.38 8.49
CA LEU A 73 -10.80 7.42 9.08
C LEU A 73 -11.91 7.10 8.08
N PRO A 74 -12.59 5.96 8.24
CA PRO A 74 -13.79 5.68 7.47
C PRO A 74 -14.89 6.69 7.77
N ASP A 75 -15.61 7.11 6.74
CA ASP A 75 -16.71 8.10 6.87
C ASP A 75 -17.85 7.60 7.77
N THR A 76 -17.93 6.28 8.00
CA THR A 76 -18.87 5.64 8.93
C THR A 76 -18.50 5.81 10.39
N ASP A 77 -17.27 6.24 10.70
CA ASP A 77 -16.75 6.30 12.06
C ASP A 77 -17.00 7.68 12.68
N ALA A 78 -18.26 7.94 13.04
CA ALA A 78 -18.71 9.20 13.63
C ALA A 78 -18.15 9.49 15.03
N PHE A 79 -17.37 8.56 15.61
CA PHE A 79 -16.86 8.64 16.98
C PHE A 79 -15.53 9.40 17.10
N CYS A 80 -14.90 9.77 15.98
CA CYS A 80 -13.64 10.50 16.00
C CYS A 80 -13.86 11.95 15.56
N GLU A 81 -14.12 12.84 16.54
CA GLU A 81 -14.07 14.27 16.28
C GLU A 81 -12.66 14.64 15.79
N SER A 82 -12.60 15.45 14.73
CA SER A 82 -11.34 15.91 14.13
C SER A 82 -10.56 16.80 15.11
N SER A 83 -9.77 16.19 15.98
CA SER A 83 -8.86 16.85 16.92
C SER A 83 -7.50 17.15 16.28
N ILE A 84 -6.77 18.12 16.83
CA ILE A 84 -5.37 18.40 16.48
C ILE A 84 -4.51 17.13 16.63
N ASP A 85 -4.78 16.32 17.66
CA ASP A 85 -4.05 15.08 17.93
C ASP A 85 -4.33 14.02 16.87
N VAL A 86 -5.57 13.94 16.37
CA VAL A 86 -5.97 13.02 15.31
C VAL A 86 -5.28 13.40 13.99
N ASN A 87 -5.30 14.68 13.63
CA ASN A 87 -4.59 15.19 12.46
C ASN A 87 -3.06 15.01 12.55
N LYS A 88 -2.51 15.09 13.77
CA LYS A 88 -1.10 14.77 14.00
C LYS A 88 -0.83 13.28 13.77
N ALA A 89 -1.67 12.39 14.33
CA ALA A 89 -1.54 10.96 14.15
C ALA A 89 -1.62 10.54 12.67
N PHE A 90 -2.51 11.14 11.86
CA PHE A 90 -2.58 10.87 10.42
C PHE A 90 -1.29 11.27 9.68
N ARG A 91 -0.72 12.44 10.01
CA ARG A 91 0.55 12.88 9.43
C ARG A 91 1.70 11.94 9.81
N ASP A 92 1.74 11.53 11.07
CA ASP A 92 2.75 10.59 11.58
C ASP A 92 2.62 9.23 10.87
N ASN A 93 1.40 8.70 10.73
CA ASN A 93 1.13 7.47 9.99
C ASN A 93 1.56 7.56 8.52
N LEU A 94 1.20 8.64 7.82
CA LEU A 94 1.58 8.85 6.43
C LEU A 94 3.10 8.93 6.27
N SER A 95 3.79 9.61 7.19
CA SER A 95 5.26 9.70 7.17
C SER A 95 5.91 8.33 7.41
N GLY A 96 5.39 7.55 8.36
CA GLY A 96 5.85 6.19 8.65
C GLY A 96 5.62 5.25 7.49
N PHE A 97 4.46 5.37 6.82
CA PHE A 97 4.14 4.60 5.63
C PHE A 97 5.10 4.89 4.48
N LYS A 98 5.34 6.16 4.15
CA LYS A 98 6.31 6.55 3.12
C LYS A 98 7.72 6.07 3.43
N ARG A 99 8.14 6.16 4.69
CA ARG A 99 9.42 5.61 5.16
C ARG A 99 9.49 4.11 4.91
N ARG A 100 8.43 3.34 5.24
CA ARG A 100 8.37 1.91 4.97
C ARG A 100 8.48 1.59 3.49
N LEU A 101 7.74 2.30 2.62
CA LEU A 101 7.83 2.11 1.16
C LEU A 101 9.26 2.30 0.63
N ARG A 102 10.01 3.25 1.21
CA ARG A 102 11.42 3.48 0.88
C ARG A 102 12.33 2.37 1.40
N GLU A 103 12.13 1.90 2.63
CA GLU A 103 12.89 0.79 3.21
C GLU A 103 12.76 -0.50 2.40
N ILE A 104 11.57 -0.78 1.86
CA ILE A 104 11.35 -1.93 0.96
C ILE A 104 11.70 -1.63 -0.50
N GLY A 105 12.26 -0.47 -0.84
CA GLY A 105 12.73 -0.17 -2.20
C GLY A 105 11.63 -0.08 -3.27
N PHE A 106 10.37 0.14 -2.89
CA PHE A 106 9.25 0.34 -3.82
C PHE A 106 8.96 1.82 -4.11
N TYR A 107 9.62 2.74 -3.38
CA TYR A 107 9.40 4.17 -3.48
C TYR A 107 10.56 4.86 -4.19
N ARG A 108 10.25 5.64 -5.23
CA ARG A 108 11.21 6.49 -5.94
C ARG A 108 10.81 7.94 -5.77
N ASP A 109 11.68 8.71 -5.10
CA ASP A 109 11.51 10.15 -4.99
C ASP A 109 11.96 10.79 -6.31
N LEU A 110 11.01 11.26 -7.11
CA LEU A 110 11.32 11.86 -8.41
C LEU A 110 11.58 13.37 -8.31
N SER A 111 11.20 14.05 -7.23
CA SER A 111 11.49 15.49 -6.99
C SER A 111 11.14 15.91 -5.56
N ASP A 112 11.74 16.98 -5.04
CA ASP A 112 11.43 17.61 -3.71
C ASP A 112 9.95 18.05 -3.51
N ALA A 113 9.09 17.90 -4.52
CA ALA A 113 7.67 18.19 -4.44
C ALA A 113 6.87 16.89 -4.19
N TYR A 114 6.06 16.89 -3.13
CA TYR A 114 5.12 15.81 -2.72
C TYR A 114 4.31 15.17 -3.88
N VAL A 115 4.13 15.90 -4.99
CA VAL A 115 3.30 15.54 -6.14
C VAL A 115 3.91 14.46 -7.05
N THR A 116 5.22 14.20 -7.02
CA THR A 116 5.89 13.28 -7.97
C THR A 116 6.28 11.92 -7.39
N GLN A 117 5.76 11.58 -6.20
CA GLN A 117 6.11 10.34 -5.51
C GLN A 117 5.37 9.13 -6.09
N THR A 118 6.10 8.20 -6.70
CA THR A 118 5.52 6.99 -7.31
C THR A 118 6.05 5.71 -6.67
N VAL A 119 5.17 4.72 -6.66
CA VAL A 119 5.46 3.32 -6.36
C VAL A 119 5.75 2.60 -7.65
N THR A 120 6.93 1.98 -7.74
CA THR A 120 7.39 1.29 -8.94
C THR A 120 7.15 -0.22 -8.84
N PRO A 121 6.66 -0.87 -9.91
CA PRO A 121 6.49 -2.32 -9.91
C PRO A 121 7.86 -3.02 -9.91
N ARG A 122 8.06 -3.97 -9.00
CA ARG A 122 9.26 -4.84 -9.02
C ARG A 122 9.28 -5.80 -10.19
N TYR A 123 8.11 -6.32 -10.57
CA TYR A 123 7.96 -7.21 -11.71
C TYR A 123 7.29 -6.44 -12.84
N GLN A 124 7.98 -6.29 -13.97
CA GLN A 124 7.38 -5.66 -15.13
C GLN A 124 6.66 -6.70 -15.98
N ILE A 125 5.35 -6.56 -16.09
CA ILE A 125 4.53 -7.34 -17.03
C ILE A 125 4.17 -6.40 -18.17
N ASN A 126 4.72 -6.66 -19.36
CA ASN A 126 4.62 -5.78 -20.51
C ASN A 126 3.34 -6.07 -21.31
N SER A 127 2.54 -5.04 -21.56
CA SER A 127 1.34 -5.16 -22.40
C SER A 127 1.65 -5.63 -23.83
N LYS A 128 2.80 -5.26 -24.40
CA LYS A 128 3.22 -5.66 -25.76
C LYS A 128 3.50 -7.17 -25.88
N GLN A 129 3.97 -7.83 -24.81
CA GLN A 129 4.16 -9.29 -24.82
C GLN A 129 2.82 -10.00 -24.95
N ASN A 130 1.78 -9.46 -24.32
CA ASN A 130 0.46 -10.05 -24.38
C ASN A 130 -0.19 -9.87 -25.78
N GLU A 131 0.04 -8.74 -26.45
CA GLU A 131 -0.42 -8.51 -27.82
C GLU A 131 0.23 -9.47 -28.84
N SER A 132 1.53 -9.79 -28.69
CA SER A 132 2.28 -10.71 -29.56
C SER A 132 1.77 -12.16 -29.50
N MET A 133 1.24 -12.60 -28.35
CA MET A 133 0.63 -13.92 -28.19
C MET A 133 -0.68 -14.09 -28.98
N LYS A 134 -1.36 -12.99 -29.32
CA LYS A 134 -2.59 -13.00 -30.13
C LYS A 134 -2.31 -13.33 -31.61
N GLY A 135 -1.14 -12.96 -32.12
CA GLY A 135 -0.75 -13.17 -33.53
C GLY A 135 -0.35 -14.60 -33.90
N HIS A 136 -0.14 -15.48 -32.92
CA HIS A 136 0.21 -16.90 -33.15
C HIS A 136 -1.00 -17.85 -33.05
N SER A 137 -2.20 -17.34 -32.76
CA SER A 137 -3.43 -18.14 -32.63
C SER A 137 -4.46 -17.84 -33.74
N ALA A 138 -4.01 -17.32 -34.89
CA ALA A 138 -4.85 -17.06 -36.07
C ALA A 138 -4.44 -17.97 -37.22
#